data_AF-A0A7I0JQF2-F1
#
_entry.id   AF-A0A7I0JQF2-F1
#
_cell.length_a   1.000
_cell.length_b   1.000
_cell.length_c   1.000
_cell.angle_alpha   90.00
_cell.angle_beta   90.00
_cell.angle_gamma   90.00
#
_symmetry.space_group_name_H-M   'P 1'
#
loop_
_entity.id
_entity.type
_entity.pdbx_description
1 polymer ?
#
loop_
_entity_poly.entity_id
_entity_poly.type
_entity_poly.pdbx_seq_one_letter_code
_entity_poly.pdbx_strand_id
1 'polypeptide(L)'
;AAGKTAAAIRARGHVAEHFVADVSDEAQVEAAAKAAAEKFGPVTVLFNHAGTIVIKPFLETTLAEWDWLHAVNVRSMFLMTRAVLPGMIAAGG
;
A
#
# COMPACT_ATOMS: atom_id res chain seq x y z
N ALA A 1 11.16 -9.61 0.76
CA ALA A 1 10.68 -9.58 2.16
C ALA A 1 9.23 -10.06 2.29
N ALA A 2 8.29 -9.47 1.53
CA ALA A 2 6.85 -9.80 1.60
C ALA A 2 6.52 -11.30 1.45
N GLY A 3 7.13 -12.00 0.49
CA GLY A 3 6.90 -13.45 0.32
C GLY A 3 7.31 -14.30 1.53
N LYS A 4 8.36 -13.91 2.27
CA LYS A 4 8.77 -14.59 3.51
C LYS A 4 7.74 -14.38 4.62
N THR A 5 7.22 -13.16 4.76
CA THR A 5 6.16 -12.85 5.74
C THR A 5 4.88 -13.61 5.43
N ALA A 6 4.44 -13.65 4.16
CA ALA A 6 3.27 -14.41 3.75
C ALA A 6 3.44 -15.91 4.03
N ALA A 7 4.62 -16.47 3.73
CA ALA A 7 4.93 -17.87 4.05
C ALA A 7 4.88 -18.14 5.57
N ALA A 8 5.40 -17.24 6.40
CA ALA A 8 5.33 -17.36 7.86
C ALA A 8 3.89 -17.31 8.40
N ILE A 9 3.02 -16.48 7.82
CA ILE A 9 1.60 -16.43 8.17
C ILE A 9 0.90 -17.75 7.78
N ARG A 10 1.18 -18.27 6.58
CA ARG A 10 0.65 -19.57 6.12
C ARG A 10 1.13 -20.74 6.97
N ALA A 11 2.39 -20.74 7.38
CA ALA A 11 2.95 -21.77 8.26
C ALA A 11 2.25 -21.85 9.63
N ARG A 12 1.56 -20.79 10.06
CA ARG A 12 0.72 -20.76 11.27
C ARG A 12 -0.74 -21.14 11.00
N GLY A 13 -1.07 -21.61 9.80
CA GLY A 13 -2.43 -22.05 9.43
C GLY A 13 -3.38 -20.93 8.98
N HIS A 14 -2.88 -19.72 8.78
CA HIS A 14 -3.69 -18.59 8.29
C HIS A 14 -3.57 -18.39 6.78
N VAL A 15 -4.49 -17.62 6.20
CA VAL A 15 -4.46 -17.25 4.78
C VAL A 15 -3.69 -15.94 4.60
N ALA A 16 -2.76 -15.90 3.65
CA ALA A 16 -2.04 -14.70 3.28
C ALA A 16 -1.62 -14.74 1.82
N GLU A 17 -1.63 -13.61 1.14
CA GLU A 17 -0.97 -13.39 -0.16
C GLU A 17 -0.17 -12.09 -0.11
N HIS A 18 0.68 -11.89 -1.12
CA HIS A 18 1.41 -10.65 -1.29
C HIS A 18 1.32 -10.22 -2.76
N PHE A 19 1.17 -8.92 -2.97
CA PHE A 19 1.14 -8.28 -4.27
C PHE A 19 2.23 -7.21 -4.28
N VAL A 20 3.05 -7.19 -5.32
CA VAL A 20 4.16 -6.24 -5.43
C VAL A 20 3.67 -4.99 -6.13
N ALA A 21 3.84 -3.84 -5.49
CA ALA A 21 3.57 -2.53 -6.06
C ALA A 21 4.46 -1.47 -5.40
N ASP A 22 4.92 -0.51 -6.19
CA ASP A 22 5.27 0.81 -5.67
C ASP A 22 3.97 1.58 -5.40
N VAL A 23 3.70 1.86 -4.13
CA VAL A 23 2.45 2.51 -3.73
C VAL A 23 2.36 3.99 -4.12
N SER A 24 3.46 4.59 -4.58
CA SER A 24 3.46 5.95 -5.15
C SER A 24 3.03 5.98 -6.63
N ASP A 25 3.05 4.83 -7.30
CA ASP A 25 2.65 4.65 -8.69
C ASP A 25 1.18 4.18 -8.80
N GLU A 26 0.37 4.95 -9.52
CA GLU A 26 -1.07 4.72 -9.59
C GLU A 26 -1.42 3.41 -10.31
N ALA A 27 -0.75 3.09 -11.42
CA ALA A 27 -1.04 1.90 -12.20
C ALA A 27 -0.70 0.62 -11.43
N GLN A 28 0.40 0.63 -10.68
CA GLN A 28 0.79 -0.49 -9.82
C GLN A 28 -0.18 -0.66 -8.64
N VAL A 29 -0.63 0.43 -8.02
CA VAL A 29 -1.65 0.40 -6.96
C VAL A 29 -2.95 -0.20 -7.48
N GLU A 30 -3.45 0.26 -8.63
CA GLU A 30 -4.68 -0.26 -9.22
C GLU A 30 -4.57 -1.76 -9.55
N ALA A 31 -3.44 -2.18 -10.13
CA ALA A 31 -3.18 -3.58 -10.44
C ALA A 31 -3.15 -4.45 -9.18
N ALA A 32 -2.47 -4.01 -8.11
CA ALA A 32 -2.37 -4.75 -6.87
C ALA A 32 -3.72 -4.82 -6.12
N ALA A 33 -4.46 -3.71 -6.06
CA ALA A 33 -5.79 -3.67 -5.45
C ALA A 33 -6.78 -4.59 -6.18
N LYS A 34 -6.76 -4.57 -7.52
CA LYS A 34 -7.57 -5.48 -8.34
C LYS A 34 -7.22 -6.94 -8.08
N ALA A 35 -5.93 -7.31 -8.10
CA ALA A 35 -5.49 -8.68 -7.85
C ALA A 35 -5.86 -9.17 -6.45
N ALA A 36 -5.77 -8.30 -5.43
CA ALA A 36 -6.22 -8.61 -4.08
C ALA A 36 -7.74 -8.87 -4.02
N ALA A 37 -8.53 -8.03 -4.69
CA ALA A 37 -9.98 -8.17 -4.76
C ALA A 37 -10.42 -9.43 -5.50
N GLU A 38 -9.76 -9.78 -6.60
CA GLU A 38 -10.01 -11.03 -7.33
C GLU A 38 -9.70 -12.28 -6.49
N LYS A 39 -8.69 -12.20 -5.62
CA LYS A 39 -8.25 -13.31 -4.78
C LYS A 39 -9.13 -13.53 -3.56
N PHE A 40 -9.56 -12.45 -2.90
CA PHE A 40 -10.18 -12.51 -1.57
C PHE A 40 -11.59 -11.91 -1.49
N GLY A 41 -12.08 -11.29 -2.57
CA GLY A 41 -13.23 -10.41 -2.51
C GLY A 41 -12.84 -8.98 -2.06
N PRO A 42 -13.82 -8.09 -1.86
CA PRO A 42 -13.55 -6.70 -1.54
C PRO A 42 -12.69 -6.56 -0.26
N VAL A 43 -11.76 -5.62 -0.28
CA VAL A 43 -11.02 -5.23 0.93
C VAL A 43 -12.02 -4.70 1.94
N THR A 44 -11.91 -5.11 3.20
CA THR A 44 -12.72 -4.61 4.32
C THR A 44 -11.90 -3.80 5.33
N VAL A 45 -10.57 -3.96 5.32
CA VAL A 45 -9.64 -3.18 6.14
C VAL A 45 -8.46 -2.76 5.27
N LEU A 46 -8.23 -1.45 5.17
CA LEU A 46 -7.01 -0.88 4.57
C LEU A 46 -6.11 -0.34 5.68
N PHE A 47 -4.88 -0.85 5.77
CA PHE A 47 -3.86 -0.27 6.63
C PHE A 47 -2.79 0.42 5.79
N ASN A 48 -2.90 1.74 5.68
CA ASN A 48 -1.91 2.59 5.02
C ASN A 48 -0.64 2.67 5.87
N HIS A 49 0.24 1.69 5.72
CA HIS A 49 1.47 1.57 6.52
C HIS A 49 2.75 1.98 5.78
N ALA A 50 2.71 2.05 4.45
CA ALA A 50 3.87 2.46 3.67
C ALA A 50 4.29 3.88 4.08
N GLY A 51 5.55 4.02 4.49
CA GLY A 51 6.08 5.28 4.97
C GLY A 51 7.61 5.27 4.97
N THR A 52 8.18 6.44 4.75
CA THR A 52 9.62 6.69 4.80
C THR A 52 9.90 8.01 5.52
N ILE A 53 11.16 8.23 5.91
CA ILE A 53 11.59 9.46 6.58
C ILE A 53 12.92 9.93 6.01
N VAL A 54 13.07 11.24 5.85
CA VAL A 54 14.34 11.90 5.58
C VAL A 54 14.68 12.70 6.83
N ILE A 55 15.81 12.38 7.44
CA ILE A 55 16.28 13.01 8.67
C ILE A 55 17.46 13.91 8.31
N LYS A 56 17.17 15.18 8.02
CA LYS A 56 18.14 16.21 7.63
C LYS A 56 17.70 17.59 8.13
N PRO A 57 18.64 18.54 8.34
CA PRO A 57 18.29 19.94 8.48
C PRO A 57 17.47 20.43 7.30
N PHE A 58 16.50 21.31 7.54
CA PHE A 58 15.55 21.75 6.51
C PHE A 58 16.24 22.32 5.26
N LEU A 59 17.28 23.13 5.45
CA LEU A 59 18.03 23.75 4.34
C LEU A 59 18.91 22.77 3.56
N GLU A 60 19.11 21.54 4.06
CA GLU A 60 19.86 20.48 3.39
C GLU A 60 18.95 19.45 2.70
N THR A 61 17.65 19.49 2.97
CA THR A 61 16.66 18.63 2.32
C THR A 61 16.48 19.09 0.88
N THR A 62 16.78 18.20 -0.06
CA THR A 62 16.60 18.48 -1.48
C THR A 62 15.13 18.39 -1.87
N LEU A 63 14.74 19.06 -2.96
CA LEU A 63 13.39 18.93 -3.52
C LEU A 63 13.06 17.49 -3.90
N ALA A 64 14.00 16.74 -4.45
CA ALA A 64 13.80 15.33 -4.80
C ALA A 64 13.49 14.45 -3.58
N GLU A 65 14.13 14.71 -2.44
CA GLU A 65 13.84 14.02 -1.18
C GLU A 65 12.48 14.39 -0.61
N TRP A 66 12.11 15.67 -0.70
CA TRP A 66 10.80 16.16 -0.31
C TRP A 66 9.69 15.54 -1.15
N ASP A 67 9.87 15.49 -2.46
CA ASP A 67 8.91 14.91 -3.41
C ASP A 67 8.77 13.41 -3.18
N TRP A 68 9.88 12.70 -2.95
CA TRP A 68 9.85 11.28 -2.62
C TRP A 68 9.12 11.01 -1.30
N LEU A 69 9.38 11.81 -0.26
CA LEU A 69 8.65 11.73 1.00
C LEU A 69 7.14 11.91 0.80
N HIS A 70 6.73 12.89 -0.01
CA HIS A 70 5.30 13.13 -0.29
C HIS A 70 4.70 12.03 -1.15
N ALA A 71 5.44 11.52 -2.13
CA ALA A 71 5.02 10.42 -2.97
C ALA A 71 4.74 9.15 -2.14
N VAL A 72 5.63 8.82 -1.21
CA VAL A 72 5.50 7.61 -0.37
C VAL A 72 4.56 7.81 0.81
N ASN A 73 4.56 8.97 1.48
CA ASN A 73 3.82 9.12 2.74
C ASN A 73 2.42 9.73 2.57
N VAL A 74 2.16 10.46 1.47
CA VAL A 74 0.91 11.21 1.30
C VAL A 74 0.16 10.71 0.07
N ARG A 75 0.80 10.77 -1.10
CA ARG A 75 0.20 10.33 -2.37
C ARG A 75 -0.19 8.86 -2.30
N SER A 76 0.67 8.01 -1.76
CA SER A 76 0.38 6.57 -1.65
C SER A 76 -0.91 6.26 -0.88
N MET A 77 -1.14 6.96 0.24
CA MET A 77 -2.32 6.77 1.07
C MET A 77 -3.59 7.15 0.31
N PHE A 78 -3.52 8.26 -0.43
CA PHE A 78 -4.61 8.68 -1.31
C PHE A 78 -4.88 7.64 -2.40
N LEU A 79 -3.86 7.18 -3.11
CA LEU A 79 -3.99 6.20 -4.20
C LEU A 79 -4.57 4.87 -3.69
N MET A 80 -4.00 4.30 -2.63
CA MET A 80 -4.47 3.04 -2.06
C MET A 80 -5.91 3.15 -1.57
N THR A 81 -6.26 4.23 -0.88
CA THR A 81 -7.63 4.47 -0.41
C THR A 81 -8.59 4.60 -1.58
N ARG A 82 -8.25 5.42 -2.60
CA ARG A 82 -9.08 5.60 -3.80
C ARG A 82 -9.31 4.27 -4.53
N ALA A 83 -8.31 3.40 -4.59
CA ALA A 83 -8.39 2.13 -5.30
C ALA A 83 -9.32 1.11 -4.60
N VAL A 84 -9.33 1.06 -3.26
CA VAL A 84 -10.07 0.02 -2.52
C VAL A 84 -11.41 0.49 -1.94
N LEU A 85 -11.55 1.79 -1.66
CA LEU A 85 -12.73 2.36 -0.98
C LEU A 85 -14.06 2.08 -1.69
N PRO A 86 -14.17 2.13 -3.04
CA PRO A 86 -15.44 1.78 -3.70
C PRO A 86 -15.90 0.35 -3.37
N GLY A 87 -14.97 -0.60 -3.31
CA GLY A 87 -15.25 -1.98 -2.92
C GLY A 87 -15.63 -2.11 -1.44
N MET A 88 -14.96 -1.35 -0.56
CA MET A 88 -15.29 -1.30 0.86
C MET A 88 -16.72 -0.78 1.10
N ILE A 89 -17.11 0.31 0.43
CA ILE A 89 -18.45 0.89 0.52
C ILE A 89 -19.51 -0.11 0.05
N ALA A 90 -19.27 -0.78 -1.08
CA ALA A 90 -20.18 -1.79 -1.60
C ALA A 90 -20.32 -3.01 -0.65
N ALA A 91 -19.30 -3.29 0.16
CA ALA A 91 -19.28 -4.38 1.14
C ALA A 91 -19.90 -4.02 2.51
N GLY A 92 -20.36 -2.78 2.71
CA GLY A 92 -21.07 -2.35 3.92
C GLY A 92 -20.30 -1.42 4.86
N GLY A 93 -19.07 -1.02 4.50
CA GLY A 93 -18.24 -0.12 5.30
C GLY A 93 -17.33 -0.82 6.31
#